data_AF-A0A3D2XMJ1-F1
#
_entry.id   AF-A0A3D2XMJ1-F1
#
_cell.length_a   1.000
_cell.length_b   1.000
_cell.length_c   1.000
_cell.angle_alpha   90.00
_cell.angle_beta   90.00
_cell.angle_gamma   90.00
#
_symmetry.space_group_name_H-M   'P 1'
#
loop_
_entity.id
_entity.type
_entity.pdbx_description
1 polymer ?
#
loop_
_entity_poly.entity_id
_entity_poly.type
_entity_poly.pdbx_seq_one_letter_code
_entity_poly.pdbx_strand_id
1 'polypeptide(L)'
;MKNSKQLRTWLDDMQLEHPLVIAGPCSAETEAQVLKIAHELKDSDVNYYRAGIWKPRTRPGNFEGVGALGLKWLQKVKAETGLKTATEVANRAHVELALEHDIDLLWIGARSTVSPFIVQEIADALQGTDKIVLIKNPVNPDLALWLGAVERLKSANIQNLGVIHRGFSTYGKSKYRNNPEWQLAIELQTKFPDLPLINDPSHITGKRDMVFDVSQTALDLNFDGLMIETHTDPDNAWSDAAQQITPETLIQYTKDLKIRKESITEADYTKELQKLRAQIDVADNQLLENLGKRMLVAEAIGQLKKEKNVAVLQSKRWNEILGKMVLEGEQHNLSEEFILKLFKAIHQESINHQKQILNG
;
A
#
# COMPACT_ATOMS: atom_id res chain seq x y z
N MET A 1 -15.88 -11.14 2.02
CA MET A 1 -15.20 -11.92 3.08
C MET A 1 -15.48 -11.29 4.45
N LYS A 2 -15.51 -12.05 5.54
CA LYS A 2 -15.56 -11.49 6.91
C LYS A 2 -14.16 -11.54 7.53
N ASN A 3 -13.81 -10.53 8.32
CA ASN A 3 -12.57 -10.52 9.07
C ASN A 3 -12.54 -11.65 10.12
N SER A 4 -11.35 -12.21 10.38
CA SER A 4 -11.13 -13.28 11.35
C SER A 4 -9.67 -13.30 11.79
N LYS A 5 -9.39 -13.50 13.08
CA LYS A 5 -8.04 -13.68 13.62
C LYS A 5 -7.22 -14.76 12.92
N GLN A 6 -7.89 -15.75 12.33
CA GLN A 6 -7.24 -16.80 11.54
C GLN A 6 -6.49 -16.28 10.32
N LEU A 7 -6.85 -15.10 9.79
CA LEU A 7 -6.14 -14.49 8.66
C LEU A 7 -4.71 -14.09 9.02
N ARG A 8 -4.45 -13.80 10.31
CA ARG A 8 -3.14 -13.37 10.81
C ARG A 8 -2.28 -14.52 11.32
N THR A 9 -2.86 -15.67 11.62
CA THR A 9 -2.19 -16.78 12.32
C THR A 9 -0.85 -17.18 11.69
N TRP A 10 -0.75 -17.24 10.36
CA TRP A 10 0.51 -17.62 9.71
C TRP A 10 1.66 -16.64 10.01
N LEU A 11 1.35 -15.37 10.23
CA LEU A 11 2.35 -14.34 10.58
C LEU A 11 2.67 -14.41 12.07
N ASP A 12 1.64 -14.51 12.92
CA ASP A 12 1.83 -14.59 14.38
C ASP A 12 2.61 -15.84 14.79
N ASP A 13 2.39 -16.97 14.12
CA ASP A 13 3.10 -18.25 14.32
C ASP A 13 4.60 -18.14 13.99
N MET A 14 5.03 -17.11 13.26
CA MET A 14 6.45 -16.85 13.03
C MET A 14 7.17 -16.29 14.26
N GLN A 15 6.43 -15.78 15.26
CA GLN A 15 6.96 -15.25 16.52
C GLN A 15 8.10 -14.22 16.33
N LEU A 16 7.95 -13.35 15.34
CA LEU A 16 8.96 -12.35 15.02
C LEU A 16 9.02 -11.25 16.10
N GLU A 17 10.23 -10.87 16.50
CA GLU A 17 10.47 -9.72 17.38
C GLU A 17 10.48 -8.39 16.62
N HIS A 18 10.43 -8.45 15.28
CA HIS A 18 10.45 -7.32 14.36
C HIS A 18 9.37 -7.52 13.27
N PRO A 19 9.00 -6.47 12.52
CA PRO A 19 8.10 -6.59 11.36
C PRO A 19 8.64 -7.59 10.34
N LEU A 20 7.76 -8.26 9.60
CA LEU A 20 8.17 -9.18 8.54
C LEU A 20 9.04 -8.46 7.51
N VAL A 21 10.25 -8.98 7.24
CA VAL A 21 11.13 -8.40 6.21
C VAL A 21 11.28 -9.38 5.04
N ILE A 22 10.85 -8.93 3.87
CA ILE A 22 10.99 -9.64 2.59
C ILE A 22 11.99 -8.84 1.74
N ALA A 23 13.16 -9.40 1.47
CA ALA A 23 14.21 -8.66 0.78
C ALA A 23 14.99 -9.51 -0.23
N GLY A 24 15.61 -8.85 -1.20
CA GLY A 24 16.29 -9.49 -2.31
C GLY A 24 16.11 -8.71 -3.61
N PRO A 25 16.75 -9.15 -4.71
CA PRO A 25 16.84 -8.34 -5.90
C PRO A 25 15.52 -8.24 -6.66
N CYS A 26 15.36 -7.13 -7.38
CA CYS A 26 14.23 -6.96 -8.29
C CYS A 26 14.13 -8.14 -9.25
N SER A 27 15.18 -8.44 -9.99
CA SER A 27 15.24 -9.63 -10.83
C SER A 27 16.34 -10.58 -10.37
N ALA A 28 16.15 -11.88 -10.53
CA ALA A 28 17.27 -12.81 -10.55
C ALA A 28 18.02 -12.61 -11.87
N GLU A 29 19.26 -12.12 -11.80
CA GLU A 29 20.06 -11.76 -12.99
C GLU A 29 21.04 -12.87 -13.33
N THR A 30 21.84 -13.27 -12.33
CA THR A 30 22.76 -14.40 -12.41
C THR A 30 22.73 -15.19 -11.11
N GLU A 31 23.11 -16.46 -11.16
CA GLU A 31 23.22 -17.29 -9.95
C GLU A 31 24.17 -16.68 -8.91
N ALA A 32 25.33 -16.18 -9.36
CA ALA A 32 26.32 -15.55 -8.48
C ALA A 32 25.76 -14.30 -7.79
N GLN A 33 25.01 -13.46 -8.52
CA GLN A 33 24.36 -12.28 -7.96
C GLN A 33 23.30 -12.67 -6.91
N VAL A 34 22.46 -13.65 -7.22
CA VAL A 34 21.43 -14.14 -6.29
C VAL A 34 22.05 -14.71 -5.01
N LEU A 35 23.03 -15.60 -5.13
CA LEU A 35 23.68 -16.21 -3.97
C LEU A 35 24.45 -15.18 -3.15
N LYS A 36 25.14 -14.24 -3.79
CA LYS A 36 25.89 -13.18 -3.07
C LYS A 36 24.97 -12.34 -2.19
N ILE A 37 23.84 -11.85 -2.73
CA ILE A 37 22.86 -11.08 -1.95
C ILE A 37 22.31 -11.93 -0.80
N ALA A 38 21.96 -13.19 -1.06
CA ALA A 38 21.44 -14.08 -0.04
C ALA A 38 22.43 -14.31 1.11
N HIS A 39 23.71 -14.52 0.81
CA HIS A 39 24.76 -14.68 1.82
C HIS A 39 24.98 -13.42 2.66
N GLU A 40 24.85 -12.23 2.05
CA GLU A 40 24.94 -10.95 2.78
C GLU A 40 23.71 -10.71 3.69
N LEU A 41 22.55 -11.32 3.39
CA LEU A 41 21.31 -11.14 4.16
C LEU A 41 21.03 -12.25 5.18
N LYS A 42 21.75 -13.37 5.17
CA LYS A 42 21.38 -14.58 5.94
C LYS A 42 21.31 -14.39 7.46
N ASP A 43 22.16 -13.52 8.02
CA ASP A 43 22.26 -13.25 9.46
C ASP A 43 21.61 -11.91 9.83
N SER A 44 20.64 -11.46 9.02
CA SER A 44 19.89 -10.21 9.21
C SER A 44 18.43 -10.48 9.58
N ASP A 45 17.65 -9.41 9.78
CA ASP A 45 16.21 -9.50 10.06
C ASP A 45 15.37 -9.98 8.84
N VAL A 46 16.00 -10.30 7.70
CA VAL A 46 15.31 -10.81 6.52
C VAL A 46 14.73 -12.20 6.76
N ASN A 47 13.42 -12.32 6.66
CA ASN A 47 12.71 -13.59 6.84
C ASN A 47 12.51 -14.35 5.53
N TYR A 48 12.29 -13.63 4.43
CA TYR A 48 12.12 -14.20 3.09
C TYR A 48 13.03 -13.52 2.07
N TYR A 49 13.85 -14.32 1.40
CA TYR A 49 14.63 -13.93 0.24
C TYR A 49 13.75 -13.90 -1.01
N ARG A 50 13.49 -12.71 -1.56
CA ARG A 50 12.65 -12.51 -2.74
C ARG A 50 13.48 -12.34 -4.01
N ALA A 51 13.05 -12.93 -5.12
CA ALA A 51 13.60 -12.61 -6.45
C ALA A 51 12.53 -12.71 -7.53
N GLY A 52 12.52 -11.76 -8.46
CA GLY A 52 11.61 -11.82 -9.61
C GLY A 52 12.24 -12.63 -10.73
N ILE A 53 11.73 -13.82 -11.01
CA ILE A 53 12.30 -14.70 -12.06
C ILE A 53 11.55 -14.61 -13.39
N TRP A 54 10.28 -14.17 -13.36
CA TRP A 54 9.50 -13.78 -14.52
C TRP A 54 9.17 -12.28 -14.42
N LYS A 55 9.40 -11.53 -15.49
CA LYS A 55 9.20 -10.08 -15.49
C LYS A 55 8.19 -9.62 -16.54
N PRO A 56 7.03 -9.09 -16.13
CA PRO A 56 6.10 -8.48 -17.06
C PRO A 56 6.64 -7.13 -17.53
N ARG A 57 7.31 -7.10 -18.69
CA ARG A 57 7.86 -5.87 -19.28
C ARG A 57 6.84 -5.18 -20.17
N THR A 58 6.76 -3.86 -20.02
CA THR A 58 5.88 -3.02 -20.85
C THR A 58 6.33 -2.96 -22.30
N ARG A 59 7.64 -3.04 -22.56
CA ARG A 59 8.22 -3.04 -23.90
C ARG A 59 8.95 -4.37 -24.16
N PRO A 60 8.66 -5.07 -25.26
CA PRO A 60 9.41 -6.26 -25.69
C PRO A 60 10.91 -5.98 -25.83
N GLY A 61 11.73 -7.01 -25.65
CA GLY A 61 13.19 -6.94 -25.83
C GLY A 61 14.00 -6.44 -24.62
N ASN A 62 13.34 -6.03 -23.54
CA ASN A 62 13.99 -5.86 -22.24
C ASN A 62 14.15 -7.21 -21.54
N PHE A 63 15.07 -7.31 -20.57
CA PHE A 63 15.27 -8.53 -19.79
C PHE A 63 13.95 -9.04 -19.17
N GLU A 64 13.46 -10.21 -19.60
CA GLU A 64 12.16 -10.80 -19.22
C GLU A 64 12.25 -11.68 -17.96
N GLY A 65 13.43 -11.77 -17.36
CA GLY A 65 13.75 -12.69 -16.29
C GLY A 65 14.33 -14.00 -16.81
N VAL A 66 14.99 -14.75 -15.92
CA VAL A 66 15.62 -16.03 -16.25
C VAL A 66 14.64 -17.21 -16.33
N GLY A 67 13.37 -16.98 -16.00
CA GLY A 67 12.32 -18.00 -15.98
C GLY A 67 12.60 -19.11 -14.97
N ALA A 68 12.22 -20.34 -15.32
CA ALA A 68 12.31 -21.51 -14.43
C ALA A 68 13.72 -21.81 -13.93
N LEU A 69 14.78 -21.38 -14.64
CA LEU A 69 16.16 -21.52 -14.16
C LEU A 69 16.37 -20.81 -12.81
N GLY A 70 15.71 -19.66 -12.61
CA GLY A 70 15.79 -18.90 -11.35
C GLY A 70 15.22 -19.64 -10.14
N LEU A 71 14.29 -20.59 -10.34
CA LEU A 71 13.76 -21.42 -9.24
C LEU A 71 14.85 -22.30 -8.63
N LYS A 72 15.73 -22.86 -9.46
CA LYS A 72 16.88 -23.65 -8.99
C LYS A 72 17.85 -22.79 -8.19
N TRP A 73 18.01 -21.52 -8.55
CA TRP A 73 18.85 -20.60 -7.79
C TRP A 73 18.22 -20.27 -6.42
N LEU A 74 16.90 -20.09 -6.36
CA LEU A 74 16.20 -19.92 -5.09
C LEU A 74 16.32 -21.16 -4.19
N GLN A 75 16.23 -22.37 -4.75
CA GLN A 75 16.49 -23.60 -3.98
C GLN A 75 17.92 -23.63 -3.40
N LYS A 76 18.93 -23.17 -4.17
CA LYS A 76 20.30 -23.03 -3.66
C LYS A 76 20.41 -21.97 -2.56
N VAL A 77 19.73 -20.83 -2.70
CA VAL A 77 19.63 -19.83 -1.62
C VAL A 77 19.13 -20.49 -0.33
N LYS A 78 17.98 -21.17 -0.38
CA LYS A 78 17.40 -21.85 0.78
C LYS A 78 18.36 -22.88 1.38
N ALA A 79 19.03 -23.67 0.54
CA ALA A 79 19.98 -24.69 0.97
C ALA A 79 21.26 -24.12 1.59
N GLU A 80 21.79 -23.01 1.07
CA GLU A 80 23.07 -22.43 1.50
C GLU A 80 22.94 -21.45 2.68
N THR A 81 21.80 -20.76 2.80
CA THR A 81 21.63 -19.69 3.79
C THR A 81 20.53 -19.98 4.81
N GLY A 82 19.64 -20.93 4.54
CA GLY A 82 18.47 -21.20 5.37
C GLY A 82 17.34 -20.17 5.21
N LEU A 83 17.53 -19.12 4.39
CA LEU A 83 16.48 -18.14 4.12
C LEU A 83 15.33 -18.80 3.34
N LYS A 84 14.09 -18.57 3.80
CA LYS A 84 12.90 -18.94 3.04
C LYS A 84 12.85 -18.12 1.75
N THR A 85 12.26 -18.66 0.69
CA THR A 85 12.30 -18.05 -0.63
C THR A 85 10.95 -17.51 -1.07
N ALA A 86 10.97 -16.45 -1.88
CA ALA A 86 9.78 -15.85 -2.45
C ALA A 86 9.93 -15.47 -3.93
N THR A 87 8.88 -15.68 -4.73
CA THR A 87 8.82 -15.22 -6.13
C THR A 87 7.43 -14.72 -6.56
N GLU A 88 7.40 -13.90 -7.62
CA GLU A 88 6.16 -13.49 -8.29
C GLU A 88 5.57 -14.64 -9.09
N VAL A 89 4.26 -14.81 -9.04
CA VAL A 89 3.50 -15.67 -9.95
C VAL A 89 2.43 -14.85 -10.67
N ALA A 90 2.23 -15.12 -11.95
CA ALA A 90 1.37 -14.31 -12.81
C ALA A 90 0.36 -15.12 -13.63
N ASN A 91 0.45 -16.46 -13.61
CA ASN A 91 -0.42 -17.40 -14.30
C ASN A 91 -0.29 -18.79 -13.64
N ARG A 92 -1.07 -19.76 -14.11
CA ARG A 92 -1.05 -21.15 -13.62
C ARG A 92 0.32 -21.81 -13.72
N ALA A 93 1.00 -21.70 -14.87
CA ALA A 93 2.30 -22.35 -15.08
C ALA A 93 3.37 -21.86 -14.10
N HIS A 94 3.35 -20.57 -13.76
CA HIS A 94 4.26 -20.01 -12.76
C HIS A 94 3.98 -20.58 -11.37
N VAL A 95 2.71 -20.72 -11.00
CA VAL A 95 2.29 -21.33 -9.73
C VAL A 95 2.75 -22.78 -9.65
N GLU A 96 2.43 -23.59 -10.67
CA GLU A 96 2.77 -25.02 -10.70
C GLU A 96 4.29 -25.23 -10.57
N LEU A 97 5.09 -24.47 -11.33
CA LEU A 97 6.55 -24.54 -11.24
C LEU A 97 7.08 -24.09 -9.86
N ALA A 98 6.52 -23.03 -9.28
CA ALA A 98 6.96 -22.54 -7.98
C ALA A 98 6.62 -23.52 -6.85
N LEU A 99 5.47 -24.20 -6.92
CA LEU A 99 5.10 -25.27 -5.99
C LEU A 99 6.00 -26.50 -6.17
N GLU A 100 6.29 -26.92 -7.41
CA GLU A 100 7.21 -28.02 -7.70
C GLU A 100 8.61 -27.79 -7.10
N HIS A 101 9.06 -26.52 -7.08
CA HIS A 101 10.38 -26.16 -6.57
C HIS A 101 10.38 -25.78 -5.07
N ASP A 102 9.28 -25.99 -4.35
CA ASP A 102 9.15 -25.71 -2.91
C ASP A 102 9.46 -24.24 -2.52
N ILE A 103 8.97 -23.29 -3.32
CA ILE A 103 9.04 -21.87 -2.96
C ILE A 103 8.10 -21.60 -1.77
N ASP A 104 8.61 -20.92 -0.74
CA ASP A 104 7.92 -20.77 0.55
C ASP A 104 6.80 -19.72 0.54
N LEU A 105 6.97 -18.66 -0.26
CA LEU A 105 6.03 -17.55 -0.38
C LEU A 105 5.86 -17.12 -1.83
N LEU A 106 4.62 -16.93 -2.25
CA LEU A 106 4.27 -16.46 -3.59
C LEU A 106 3.64 -15.08 -3.49
N TRP A 107 3.93 -14.19 -4.44
CA TRP A 107 3.14 -12.96 -4.55
C TRP A 107 2.51 -12.79 -5.92
N ILE A 108 1.33 -12.21 -5.94
CA ILE A 108 0.63 -11.78 -7.16
C ILE A 108 1.01 -10.33 -7.42
N GLY A 109 1.58 -10.07 -8.60
CA GLY A 109 2.02 -8.74 -9.00
C GLY A 109 0.86 -7.77 -9.26
N ALA A 110 1.11 -6.47 -9.09
CA ALA A 110 0.09 -5.42 -9.24
C ALA A 110 -0.61 -5.40 -10.61
N ARG A 111 0.07 -5.84 -11.67
CA ARG A 111 -0.49 -5.96 -13.03
C ARG A 111 -1.32 -7.23 -13.24
N SER A 112 -1.14 -8.25 -12.42
CA SER A 112 -1.99 -9.45 -12.44
C SER A 112 -3.25 -9.22 -11.60
N THR A 113 -3.13 -8.51 -10.47
CA THR A 113 -4.25 -8.16 -9.59
C THR A 113 -5.39 -7.43 -10.31
N VAL A 114 -5.10 -6.67 -11.37
CA VAL A 114 -6.15 -5.94 -12.11
C VAL A 114 -7.10 -6.84 -12.90
N SER A 115 -6.76 -8.11 -13.11
CA SER A 115 -7.55 -9.05 -13.92
C SER A 115 -8.17 -10.13 -13.04
N PRO A 116 -9.50 -10.09 -12.81
CA PRO A 116 -10.20 -11.13 -12.07
C PRO A 116 -10.04 -12.53 -12.67
N PHE A 117 -9.88 -12.64 -14.00
CA PHE A 117 -9.63 -13.92 -14.67
C PHE A 117 -8.26 -14.50 -14.33
N ILE A 118 -7.21 -13.67 -14.36
CA ILE A 118 -5.85 -14.11 -14.00
C ILE A 118 -5.79 -14.49 -12.52
N VAL A 119 -6.40 -13.70 -11.64
CA VAL A 119 -6.42 -14.02 -10.21
C VAL A 119 -7.20 -15.31 -9.96
N GLN A 120 -8.31 -15.56 -10.67
CA GLN A 120 -9.03 -16.83 -10.56
C GLN A 120 -8.17 -18.02 -11.02
N GLU A 121 -7.50 -17.90 -12.17
CA GLU A 121 -6.60 -18.94 -12.69
C GLU A 121 -5.48 -19.27 -11.67
N ILE A 122 -4.88 -18.25 -11.06
CA ILE A 122 -3.88 -18.40 -10.00
C ILE A 122 -4.50 -19.06 -8.77
N ALA A 123 -5.70 -18.65 -8.35
CA ALA A 123 -6.42 -19.24 -7.21
C ALA A 123 -6.63 -20.75 -7.38
N ASP A 124 -7.11 -21.15 -8.56
CA ASP A 124 -7.37 -22.54 -8.89
C ASP A 124 -6.09 -23.37 -8.96
N ALA A 125 -4.95 -22.76 -9.34
CA ALA A 125 -3.65 -23.43 -9.36
C ALA A 125 -3.02 -23.57 -7.96
N LEU A 126 -3.39 -22.71 -7.02
CA LEU A 126 -2.92 -22.73 -5.64
C LEU A 126 -3.72 -23.68 -4.75
N GLN A 127 -4.83 -24.25 -5.22
CA GLN A 127 -5.74 -25.04 -4.40
C GLN A 127 -5.01 -26.18 -3.67
N GLY A 128 -5.21 -26.27 -2.35
CA GLY A 128 -4.61 -27.29 -1.50
C GLY A 128 -3.18 -26.99 -1.04
N THR A 129 -2.61 -25.86 -1.45
CA THR A 129 -1.31 -25.41 -0.94
C THR A 129 -1.38 -24.86 0.47
N ASP A 130 -0.27 -24.99 1.20
CA ASP A 130 -0.02 -24.34 2.50
C ASP A 130 0.93 -23.13 2.37
N LYS A 131 1.39 -22.80 1.15
CA LYS A 131 2.26 -21.65 0.92
C LYS A 131 1.56 -20.34 1.29
N ILE A 132 2.36 -19.37 1.74
CA ILE A 132 1.89 -18.00 1.96
C ILE A 132 1.70 -17.32 0.60
N VAL A 133 0.58 -16.64 0.42
CA VAL A 133 0.27 -15.91 -0.81
C VAL A 133 -0.04 -14.46 -0.50
N LEU A 134 0.79 -13.55 -1.02
CA LEU A 134 0.64 -12.12 -0.85
C LEU A 134 0.11 -11.44 -2.12
N ILE A 135 -0.89 -10.57 -2.00
CA ILE A 135 -1.49 -9.89 -3.16
C ILE A 135 -1.07 -8.42 -3.18
N LYS A 136 -0.30 -7.99 -4.18
CA LYS A 136 -0.03 -6.56 -4.40
C LYS A 136 -1.31 -5.82 -4.78
N ASN A 137 -1.51 -4.60 -4.28
CA ASN A 137 -2.63 -3.76 -4.73
C ASN A 137 -2.61 -3.58 -6.26
N PRO A 138 -3.78 -3.42 -6.91
CA PRO A 138 -3.85 -3.13 -8.34
C PRO A 138 -3.13 -1.82 -8.66
N VAL A 139 -2.70 -1.66 -9.92
CA VAL A 139 -2.00 -0.43 -10.35
C VAL A 139 -2.89 0.81 -10.27
N ASN A 140 -4.21 0.65 -10.36
CA ASN A 140 -5.20 1.72 -10.18
C ASN A 140 -5.74 1.75 -8.73
N PRO A 141 -6.07 2.94 -8.19
CA PRO A 141 -6.60 3.10 -6.83
C PRO A 141 -8.03 2.56 -6.69
N ASP A 142 -8.16 1.23 -6.67
CA ASP A 142 -9.41 0.50 -6.59
C ASP A 142 -9.35 -0.55 -5.47
N LEU A 143 -9.89 -0.17 -4.31
CA LEU A 143 -9.94 -1.04 -3.14
C LEU A 143 -10.86 -2.26 -3.37
N ALA A 144 -11.95 -2.10 -4.12
CA ALA A 144 -12.87 -3.20 -4.39
C ALA A 144 -12.20 -4.29 -5.23
N LEU A 145 -11.39 -3.90 -6.21
CA LEU A 145 -10.61 -4.81 -7.02
C LEU A 145 -9.52 -5.53 -6.20
N TRP A 146 -8.84 -4.83 -5.29
CA TRP A 146 -7.86 -5.44 -4.40
C TRP A 146 -8.50 -6.48 -3.46
N LEU A 147 -9.61 -6.12 -2.81
CA LEU A 147 -10.36 -7.02 -1.94
C LEU A 147 -10.93 -8.21 -2.73
N GLY A 148 -11.46 -7.97 -3.93
CA GLY A 148 -11.96 -9.04 -4.80
C GLY A 148 -10.89 -10.08 -5.14
N ALA A 149 -9.61 -9.68 -5.25
CA ALA A 149 -8.51 -10.63 -5.44
C ALA A 149 -8.27 -11.50 -4.19
N VAL A 150 -8.29 -10.90 -2.99
CA VAL A 150 -8.19 -11.64 -1.72
C VAL A 150 -9.36 -12.62 -1.56
N GLU A 151 -10.57 -12.18 -1.87
CA GLU A 151 -11.79 -12.99 -1.78
C GLU A 151 -11.77 -14.21 -2.70
N ARG A 152 -11.19 -14.08 -3.90
CA ARG A 152 -11.00 -15.22 -4.83
C ARG A 152 -10.07 -16.27 -4.24
N LEU A 153 -8.89 -15.86 -3.74
CA LEU A 153 -7.97 -16.81 -3.12
C LEU A 153 -8.60 -17.46 -1.88
N LYS A 154 -9.30 -16.68 -1.05
CA LYS A 154 -9.99 -17.24 0.12
C LYS A 154 -11.08 -18.24 -0.27
N SER A 155 -11.82 -17.97 -1.35
CA SER A 155 -12.85 -18.88 -1.88
C SER A 155 -12.27 -20.17 -2.45
N ALA A 156 -11.02 -20.13 -2.94
CA ALA A 156 -10.23 -21.32 -3.31
C ALA A 156 -9.60 -22.03 -2.09
N ASN A 157 -10.02 -21.67 -0.87
CA ASN A 157 -9.59 -22.24 0.40
C ASN A 157 -8.10 -22.03 0.74
N ILE A 158 -7.49 -20.98 0.19
CA ILE A 158 -6.13 -20.56 0.59
C ILE A 158 -6.20 -19.86 1.95
N GLN A 159 -5.45 -20.36 2.92
CA GLN A 159 -5.51 -19.88 4.31
C GLN A 159 -4.50 -18.77 4.60
N ASN A 160 -3.27 -18.94 4.11
CA ASN A 160 -2.13 -18.10 4.44
C ASN A 160 -2.06 -16.90 3.49
N LEU A 161 -2.96 -15.94 3.70
CA LEU A 161 -3.12 -14.77 2.84
C LEU A 161 -2.60 -13.50 3.51
N GLY A 162 -2.08 -12.59 2.69
CA GLY A 162 -1.78 -11.23 3.07
C GLY A 162 -1.79 -10.32 1.86
N VAL A 163 -1.59 -9.03 2.07
CA VAL A 163 -1.62 -8.03 1.00
C VAL A 163 -0.36 -7.17 1.04
N ILE A 164 0.07 -6.69 -0.13
CA ILE A 164 1.24 -5.82 -0.27
C ILE A 164 0.80 -4.48 -0.85
N HIS A 165 0.98 -3.41 -0.09
CA HIS A 165 0.78 -2.06 -0.57
C HIS A 165 2.05 -1.53 -1.25
N ARG A 166 1.95 -1.22 -2.53
CA ARG A 166 3.05 -0.78 -3.41
C ARG A 166 2.76 0.56 -4.11
N GLY A 167 1.73 1.28 -3.63
CA GLY A 167 1.22 2.51 -4.22
C GLY A 167 0.49 2.29 -5.55
N PHE A 168 -0.08 3.36 -6.08
CA PHE A 168 -0.91 3.39 -7.27
C PHE A 168 -0.33 4.29 -8.37
N SER A 169 -0.61 3.96 -9.62
CA SER A 169 -0.23 4.76 -10.78
C SER A 169 -1.00 6.09 -10.78
N THR A 170 -0.32 7.17 -11.19
CA THR A 170 -0.91 8.51 -11.31
C THR A 170 -0.65 9.08 -12.70
N TYR A 171 -1.55 9.94 -13.19
CA TYR A 171 -1.50 10.56 -14.53
C TYR A 171 -0.55 11.78 -14.60
N GLY A 172 0.11 12.17 -13.50
CA GLY A 172 0.92 13.39 -13.42
C GLY A 172 2.33 13.19 -12.87
N LYS A 173 3.11 14.29 -12.85
CA LYS A 173 4.39 14.31 -12.13
C LYS A 173 4.12 14.17 -10.64
N SER A 174 4.71 13.15 -10.03
CA SER A 174 4.72 12.93 -8.58
C SER A 174 6.17 12.77 -8.12
N LYS A 175 6.42 13.06 -6.84
CA LYS A 175 7.71 12.73 -6.22
C LYS A 175 7.94 11.21 -6.13
N TYR A 176 6.84 10.46 -6.05
CA TYR A 176 6.80 8.99 -6.03
C TYR A 176 6.61 8.42 -7.43
N ARG A 177 7.19 7.24 -7.69
CA ARG A 177 6.88 6.44 -8.88
C ARG A 177 5.43 5.97 -8.88
N ASN A 178 4.93 5.57 -7.71
CA ASN A 178 3.53 5.20 -7.49
C ASN A 178 3.04 5.93 -6.23
N ASN A 179 1.98 6.73 -6.34
CA ASN A 179 1.45 7.48 -5.21
C ASN A 179 0.94 6.49 -4.15
N PRO A 180 1.39 6.55 -2.89
CA PRO A 180 0.94 5.61 -1.88
C PRO A 180 -0.59 5.64 -1.70
N GLU A 181 -1.24 6.80 -1.71
CA GLU A 181 -2.69 6.87 -1.38
C GLU A 181 -3.00 6.08 -0.10
N TRP A 182 -2.23 6.35 0.97
CA TRP A 182 -2.24 5.61 2.24
C TRP A 182 -3.64 5.34 2.79
N GLN A 183 -4.58 6.25 2.55
CA GLN A 183 -5.98 6.11 2.95
C GLN A 183 -6.64 4.82 2.45
N LEU A 184 -6.25 4.30 1.28
CA LEU A 184 -6.82 3.04 0.75
C LEU A 184 -6.30 1.82 1.50
N ALA A 185 -5.03 1.82 1.90
CA ALA A 185 -4.47 0.77 2.73
C ALA A 185 -5.05 0.82 4.16
N ILE A 186 -5.23 2.03 4.72
CA ILE A 186 -5.87 2.23 6.02
C ILE A 186 -7.34 1.79 5.98
N GLU A 187 -8.08 2.09 4.92
CA GLU A 187 -9.46 1.63 4.75
C GLU A 187 -9.53 0.09 4.66
N LEU A 188 -8.58 -0.55 3.95
CA LEU A 188 -8.46 -2.00 3.92
C LEU A 188 -8.24 -2.57 5.32
N GLN A 189 -7.27 -2.04 6.06
CA GLN A 189 -6.93 -2.49 7.42
C GLN A 189 -8.08 -2.25 8.40
N THR A 190 -8.83 -1.16 8.24
CA THR A 190 -10.03 -0.88 9.06
C THR A 190 -11.11 -1.94 8.85
N LYS A 191 -11.29 -2.41 7.61
CA LYS A 191 -12.28 -3.46 7.28
C LYS A 191 -11.79 -4.86 7.64
N PHE A 192 -10.48 -5.10 7.52
CA PHE A 192 -9.85 -6.40 7.72
C PHE A 192 -8.58 -6.28 8.58
N PRO A 193 -8.71 -5.95 9.88
CA PRO A 193 -7.56 -5.70 10.74
C PRO A 193 -6.68 -6.93 11.00
N ASP A 194 -7.23 -8.14 10.81
CA ASP A 194 -6.47 -9.39 10.95
C ASP A 194 -5.86 -9.87 9.62
N LEU A 195 -6.00 -9.15 8.51
CA LEU A 195 -5.36 -9.49 7.24
C LEU A 195 -3.97 -8.83 7.18
N PRO A 196 -2.86 -9.60 7.15
CA PRO A 196 -1.53 -9.03 7.15
C PRO A 196 -1.28 -8.06 5.99
N LEU A 197 -0.75 -6.88 6.31
CA LEU A 197 -0.53 -5.77 5.37
C LEU A 197 0.95 -5.38 5.34
N ILE A 198 1.60 -5.65 4.22
CA ILE A 198 3.04 -5.43 3.99
C ILE A 198 3.23 -4.20 3.09
N ASN A 199 4.24 -3.37 3.35
CA ASN A 199 4.57 -2.23 2.49
C ASN A 199 5.72 -2.54 1.53
N ASP A 200 5.60 -2.11 0.28
CA ASP A 200 6.67 -2.16 -0.73
C ASP A 200 7.15 -0.74 -1.04
N PRO A 201 8.08 -0.20 -0.22
CA PRO A 201 8.56 1.16 -0.36
C PRO A 201 9.36 1.35 -1.65
N SER A 202 10.12 0.34 -2.10
CA SER A 202 10.94 0.41 -3.31
C SER A 202 10.09 0.70 -4.54
N HIS A 203 8.93 0.05 -4.69
CA HIS A 203 8.04 0.32 -5.81
C HIS A 203 7.20 1.58 -5.63
N ILE A 204 6.86 1.99 -4.41
CA ILE A 204 6.23 3.29 -4.14
C ILE A 204 7.15 4.43 -4.60
N THR A 205 8.39 4.43 -4.11
CA THR A 205 9.33 5.54 -4.34
C THR A 205 9.87 5.52 -5.76
N GLY A 206 10.32 4.35 -6.23
CA GLY A 206 11.17 4.24 -7.42
C GLY A 206 12.53 4.93 -7.26
N LYS A 207 12.96 5.20 -6.02
CA LYS A 207 14.22 5.87 -5.67
C LYS A 207 14.76 5.37 -4.34
N ARG A 208 16.06 5.08 -4.27
CA ARG A 208 16.77 4.57 -3.07
C ARG A 208 16.68 5.50 -1.87
N ASP A 209 16.91 6.79 -2.09
CA ASP A 209 16.99 7.84 -1.05
C ASP A 209 15.68 8.03 -0.27
N MET A 210 14.54 7.63 -0.85
CA MET A 210 13.23 7.72 -0.21
C MET A 210 12.77 6.42 0.44
N VAL A 211 13.49 5.30 0.27
CA VAL A 211 13.06 3.98 0.77
C VAL A 211 12.93 3.99 2.29
N PHE A 212 13.87 4.60 3.00
CA PHE A 212 13.84 4.69 4.46
C PHE A 212 12.59 5.41 4.97
N ASP A 213 12.33 6.62 4.48
CA ASP A 213 11.22 7.46 4.94
C ASP A 213 9.85 6.82 4.68
N VAL A 214 9.69 6.16 3.53
CA VAL A 214 8.44 5.44 3.21
C VAL A 214 8.31 4.18 4.07
N SER A 215 9.41 3.49 4.37
CA SER A 215 9.41 2.36 5.31
C SER A 215 9.00 2.80 6.71
N GLN A 216 9.57 3.91 7.22
CA GLN A 216 9.19 4.45 8.51
C GLN A 216 7.72 4.90 8.54
N THR A 217 7.24 5.52 7.47
CA THR A 217 5.83 5.91 7.34
C THR A 217 4.92 4.67 7.42
N ALA A 218 5.28 3.57 6.76
CA ALA A 218 4.51 2.34 6.82
C ALA A 218 4.46 1.76 8.25
N LEU A 219 5.59 1.74 8.97
CA LEU A 219 5.63 1.30 10.36
C LEU A 219 4.83 2.22 11.29
N ASP A 220 4.89 3.53 11.08
CA ASP A 220 4.08 4.52 11.82
C ASP A 220 2.57 4.35 11.56
N LEU A 221 2.20 3.72 10.44
CA LEU A 221 0.83 3.33 10.09
C LEU A 221 0.51 1.87 10.46
N ASN A 222 1.34 1.22 11.28
CA ASN A 222 1.16 -0.15 11.77
C ASN A 222 1.06 -1.20 10.64
N PHE A 223 1.88 -1.05 9.60
CA PHE A 223 2.09 -2.13 8.64
C PHE A 223 2.86 -3.28 9.29
N ASP A 224 2.51 -4.51 8.93
CA ASP A 224 3.03 -5.74 9.53
C ASP A 224 4.44 -6.11 9.04
N GLY A 225 4.90 -5.47 7.98
CA GLY A 225 6.21 -5.75 7.39
C GLY A 225 6.53 -4.92 6.16
N LEU A 226 7.72 -5.17 5.63
CA LEU A 226 8.33 -4.46 4.53
C LEU A 226 8.81 -5.44 3.45
N MET A 227 8.61 -5.09 2.18
CA MET A 227 9.16 -5.75 1.01
C MET A 227 10.11 -4.80 0.29
N ILE A 228 11.43 -4.98 0.47
CA ILE A 228 12.45 -4.03 -0.01
C ILE A 228 13.34 -4.70 -1.05
N GLU A 229 13.61 -4.01 -2.16
CA GLU A 229 14.52 -4.51 -3.17
C GLU A 229 15.99 -4.23 -2.82
N THR A 230 16.83 -5.25 -2.89
CA THR A 230 18.27 -5.16 -2.59
C THR A 230 19.13 -5.69 -3.72
N HIS A 231 20.23 -5.01 -4.05
CA HIS A 231 21.20 -5.44 -5.04
C HIS A 231 22.62 -5.18 -4.56
N THR A 232 23.58 -6.05 -4.86
CA THR A 232 24.99 -5.84 -4.50
C THR A 232 25.66 -4.72 -5.31
N ASP A 233 25.13 -4.43 -6.50
CA ASP A 233 25.59 -3.36 -7.38
C ASP A 233 24.39 -2.64 -8.03
N PRO A 234 23.64 -1.84 -7.26
CA PRO A 234 22.35 -1.32 -7.71
C PRO A 234 22.39 -0.50 -9.00
N ASP A 235 23.49 0.20 -9.28
CA ASP A 235 23.61 1.07 -10.46
C ASP A 235 23.69 0.28 -11.77
N ASN A 236 24.20 -0.96 -11.71
CA ASN A 236 24.32 -1.85 -12.86
C ASN A 236 23.25 -2.94 -12.91
N ALA A 237 22.24 -2.89 -12.04
CA ALA A 237 21.15 -3.87 -12.04
C ALA A 237 20.35 -3.83 -13.35
N TRP A 238 19.95 -5.00 -13.84
CA TRP A 238 19.24 -5.18 -15.12
C TRP A 238 17.78 -4.70 -15.07
N SER A 239 17.28 -4.40 -13.88
CA SER A 239 15.95 -3.86 -13.67
C SER A 239 15.89 -3.01 -12.42
N ASP A 240 15.10 -1.95 -12.46
CA ASP A 240 14.73 -1.18 -11.26
C ASP A 240 15.95 -0.67 -10.48
N ALA A 241 17.05 -0.40 -11.18
CA ALA A 241 18.33 0.06 -10.64
C ALA A 241 18.12 1.18 -9.61
N ALA A 242 17.38 2.23 -10.00
CA ALA A 242 17.21 3.46 -9.23
C ALA A 242 16.60 3.30 -7.82
N GLN A 243 15.95 2.18 -7.50
CA GLN A 243 15.31 1.96 -6.19
C GLN A 243 15.89 0.85 -5.33
N GLN A 244 16.75 -0.02 -5.88
CA GLN A 244 17.35 -1.11 -5.12
C GLN A 244 18.43 -0.57 -4.19
N ILE A 245 18.38 -0.88 -2.90
CA ILE A 245 19.45 -0.52 -1.94
C ILE A 245 20.46 -1.67 -1.82
N THR A 246 21.58 -1.48 -1.12
CA THR A 246 22.50 -2.60 -0.85
C THR A 246 22.03 -3.44 0.35
N PRO A 247 22.42 -4.72 0.46
CA PRO A 247 22.19 -5.52 1.67
C PRO A 247 22.66 -4.85 2.95
N GLU A 248 23.85 -4.24 2.92
CA GLU A 248 24.39 -3.43 4.03
C GLU A 248 23.45 -2.28 4.42
N THR A 249 22.92 -1.55 3.44
CA THR A 249 21.97 -0.45 3.71
C THR A 249 20.68 -0.99 4.34
N LEU A 250 20.17 -2.13 3.86
CA LEU A 250 18.97 -2.73 4.46
C LEU A 250 19.22 -3.14 5.92
N ILE A 251 20.34 -3.79 6.22
CA ILE A 251 20.71 -4.18 7.59
C ILE A 251 20.82 -2.95 8.51
N GLN A 252 21.31 -1.83 7.99
CA GLN A 252 21.33 -0.59 8.74
C GLN A 252 19.92 -0.03 8.93
N TYR A 253 19.06 -0.08 7.90
CA TYR A 253 17.69 0.38 7.99
C TYR A 253 16.88 -0.39 9.04
N THR A 254 17.00 -1.72 9.13
CA THR A 254 16.23 -2.49 10.12
C THR A 254 16.62 -2.16 11.56
N LYS A 255 17.84 -1.66 11.80
CA LYS A 255 18.28 -1.14 13.11
C LYS A 255 17.77 0.27 13.39
N ASP A 256 17.73 1.12 12.37
CA ASP A 256 17.40 2.55 12.51
C ASP A 256 15.90 2.82 12.48
N LEU A 257 15.11 1.96 11.83
CA LEU A 257 13.66 2.03 11.77
C LEU A 257 13.06 1.87 13.17
N LYS A 258 12.11 2.74 13.50
CA LYS A 258 11.46 2.78 14.81
C LYS A 258 10.12 2.09 14.74
N ILE A 259 10.01 0.96 15.44
CA ILE A 259 8.74 0.27 15.66
C ILE A 259 8.05 0.93 16.86
N ARG A 260 6.90 1.55 16.62
CA ARG A 260 6.13 2.22 17.67
C ARG A 260 5.13 1.24 18.28
N LYS A 261 4.92 1.34 19.59
CA LYS A 261 3.87 0.58 20.27
C LYS A 261 2.51 1.17 19.91
N GLU A 262 1.54 0.32 19.57
CA GLU A 262 0.17 0.75 19.25
C GLU A 262 -0.54 1.40 20.45
N SER A 263 -0.23 0.93 21.66
CA SER A 263 -0.72 1.52 22.90
C SER A 263 0.23 1.25 24.06
N ILE A 264 0.15 2.10 25.09
CA ILE A 264 0.87 1.95 26.36
C ILE A 264 -0.20 2.04 27.45
N THR A 265 -0.15 1.13 28.43
CA THR A 265 -1.14 1.04 29.52
C THR A 265 -0.85 1.98 30.70
N GLU A 266 0.12 2.89 30.55
CA GLU A 266 0.42 3.89 31.58
C GLU A 266 -0.79 4.80 31.77
N ALA A 267 -1.36 4.77 32.98
CA ALA A 267 -2.64 5.39 33.28
C ALA A 267 -2.59 6.92 33.07
N ASP A 268 -1.49 7.56 33.47
CA ASP A 268 -1.32 9.01 33.34
C ASP A 268 -1.17 9.45 31.88
N TYR A 269 -0.41 8.71 31.07
CA TYR A 269 -0.31 8.93 29.63
C TYR A 269 -1.67 8.78 28.94
N THR A 270 -2.38 7.68 29.26
CA THR A 270 -3.70 7.39 28.69
C THR A 270 -4.71 8.49 29.02
N LYS A 271 -4.67 9.00 30.25
CA LYS A 271 -5.55 10.08 30.72
C LYS A 271 -5.29 11.39 29.98
N GLU A 272 -4.03 11.80 29.84
CA GLU A 272 -3.70 13.03 29.08
C GLU A 272 -4.03 12.88 27.60
N LEU A 273 -3.79 11.70 27.00
CA LEU A 273 -4.20 11.42 25.62
C LEU A 273 -5.72 11.51 25.43
N GLN A 274 -6.50 10.95 26.35
CA GLN A 274 -7.96 11.05 26.33
C GLN A 274 -8.44 12.49 26.48
N LYS A 275 -7.80 13.28 27.34
CA LYS A 275 -8.11 14.71 27.51
C LYS A 275 -7.84 15.52 26.23
N LEU A 276 -6.76 15.21 25.51
CA LEU A 276 -6.46 15.86 24.22
C LEU A 276 -7.44 15.41 23.13
N ARG A 277 -7.78 14.12 23.07
CA ARG A 277 -8.80 13.59 22.13
C ARG A 277 -10.17 14.23 22.38
N ALA A 278 -10.57 14.40 23.63
CA ALA A 278 -11.82 15.11 23.96
C ALA A 278 -11.82 16.57 23.48
N GLN A 279 -10.68 17.25 23.45
CA GLN A 279 -10.59 18.60 22.89
C GLN A 279 -10.75 18.59 21.36
N ILE A 280 -10.21 17.59 20.67
CA ILE A 280 -10.44 17.36 19.24
C ILE A 280 -11.92 17.09 18.98
N ASP A 281 -12.55 16.20 19.76
CA ASP A 281 -13.98 15.88 19.62
C ASP A 281 -14.86 17.13 19.76
N VAL A 282 -14.54 18.05 20.68
CA VAL A 282 -15.25 19.32 20.82
C VAL A 282 -15.08 20.19 19.57
N ALA A 283 -13.86 20.31 19.04
CA ALA A 283 -13.60 21.08 17.83
C ALA A 283 -14.31 20.48 16.60
N ASP A 284 -14.29 19.16 16.45
CA ASP A 284 -14.94 18.44 15.35
C ASP A 284 -16.46 18.61 15.38
N ASN A 285 -17.07 18.56 16.56
CA ASN A 285 -18.50 18.85 16.72
C ASN A 285 -18.84 20.30 16.32
N GLN A 286 -18.02 21.28 16.72
CA GLN A 286 -18.21 22.68 16.31
C GLN A 286 -18.07 22.86 14.80
N LEU A 287 -17.14 22.15 14.16
CA LEU A 287 -16.99 22.15 12.70
C LEU A 287 -18.27 21.63 12.03
N LEU A 288 -18.80 20.49 12.48
CA LEU A 288 -20.04 19.93 11.94
C LEU A 288 -21.24 20.87 12.11
N GLU A 289 -21.41 21.47 13.29
CA GLU A 289 -22.48 22.46 13.52
C GLU A 289 -22.37 23.66 12.58
N ASN A 290 -21.15 24.20 12.39
CA ASN A 290 -20.93 25.36 11.54
C ASN A 290 -21.13 25.02 10.06
N LEU A 291 -20.72 23.83 9.62
CA LEU A 291 -21.00 23.33 8.27
C LEU A 291 -22.50 23.15 8.06
N GLY A 292 -23.23 22.60 9.02
CA GLY A 292 -24.69 22.47 8.99
C GLY A 292 -25.39 23.83 8.85
N LYS A 293 -25.03 24.81 9.71
CA LYS A 293 -25.53 26.20 9.62
C LYS A 293 -25.25 26.80 8.24
N ARG A 294 -24.06 26.56 7.68
CA ARG A 294 -23.69 27.02 6.35
C ARG A 294 -24.56 26.39 5.25
N MET A 295 -24.95 25.11 5.38
CA MET A 295 -25.83 24.46 4.41
C MET A 295 -27.25 25.03 4.43
N LEU A 296 -27.80 25.39 5.59
CA LEU A 296 -29.09 26.09 5.67
C LEU A 296 -29.07 27.44 4.91
N VAL A 297 -27.95 28.17 4.96
CA VAL A 297 -27.77 29.38 4.16
C VAL A 297 -27.69 29.05 2.67
N ALA A 298 -27.00 27.96 2.30
CA ALA A 298 -26.94 27.51 0.91
C ALA A 298 -28.32 27.14 0.37
N GLU A 299 -29.18 26.53 1.19
CA GLU A 299 -30.58 26.22 0.87
C GLU A 299 -31.40 27.49 0.65
N ALA A 300 -31.29 28.47 1.54
CA ALA A 300 -31.95 29.78 1.38
C ALA A 300 -31.51 30.49 0.09
N ILE A 301 -30.23 30.42 -0.27
CA ILE A 301 -29.72 30.91 -1.57
C ILE A 301 -30.36 30.13 -2.72
N GLY A 302 -30.50 28.81 -2.60
CA GLY A 302 -31.17 27.96 -3.60
C GLY A 302 -32.61 28.37 -3.84
N GLN A 303 -33.36 28.66 -2.77
CA GLN A 303 -34.75 29.13 -2.85
C GLN A 303 -34.85 30.47 -3.58
N LEU A 304 -33.99 31.44 -3.25
CA LEU A 304 -33.93 32.75 -3.94
C LEU A 304 -33.58 32.60 -5.42
N LYS A 305 -32.66 31.69 -5.76
CA LYS A 305 -32.31 31.40 -7.14
C LYS A 305 -33.45 30.75 -7.90
N LYS A 306 -34.19 29.82 -7.27
CA LYS A 306 -35.36 29.16 -7.85
C LYS A 306 -36.44 30.17 -8.24
N GLU A 307 -36.73 31.14 -7.36
CA GLU A 307 -37.72 32.20 -7.60
C GLU A 307 -37.42 33.06 -8.84
N LYS A 308 -36.13 33.21 -9.18
CA LYS A 308 -35.67 34.05 -10.30
C LYS A 308 -35.07 33.26 -11.46
N ASN A 309 -35.17 31.93 -11.43
CA ASN A 309 -34.58 31.02 -12.41
C ASN A 309 -33.07 31.27 -12.66
N VAL A 310 -32.31 31.47 -11.57
CA VAL A 310 -30.87 31.73 -11.60
C VAL A 310 -30.08 30.43 -11.45
N ALA A 311 -28.98 30.30 -12.19
CA ALA A 311 -28.11 29.12 -12.11
C ALA A 311 -27.48 28.92 -10.72
N VAL A 312 -27.36 27.65 -10.30
CA VAL A 312 -26.78 27.27 -9.00
C VAL A 312 -25.28 27.60 -8.92
N LEU A 313 -24.51 27.26 -9.96
CA LEU A 313 -23.07 27.46 -9.97
C LEU A 313 -22.69 28.85 -10.49
N GLN A 314 -21.90 29.58 -9.71
CA GLN A 314 -21.34 30.88 -10.08
C GLN A 314 -19.81 30.85 -9.92
N SER A 315 -19.11 30.48 -11.01
CA SER A 315 -17.68 30.16 -10.98
C SER A 315 -16.78 31.32 -10.52
N LYS A 316 -17.14 32.57 -10.82
CA LYS A 316 -16.36 33.75 -10.39
C LYS A 316 -16.33 33.88 -8.85
N ARG A 317 -17.50 33.80 -8.22
CA ARG A 317 -17.65 33.85 -6.76
C ARG A 317 -16.91 32.70 -6.09
N TRP A 318 -16.95 31.51 -6.68
CA TRP A 318 -16.24 30.34 -6.18
C TRP A 318 -14.72 30.55 -6.18
N ASN A 319 -14.15 31.04 -7.28
CA ASN A 319 -12.71 31.30 -7.36
C ASN A 319 -12.25 32.37 -6.36
N GLU A 320 -13.05 33.43 -6.16
CA GLU A 320 -12.77 34.47 -5.16
C GLU A 320 -12.74 33.90 -3.73
N ILE A 321 -13.71 33.06 -3.38
CA ILE A 321 -13.75 32.41 -2.06
C ILE A 321 -12.55 31.49 -1.90
N LEU A 322 -12.25 30.66 -2.90
CA LEU A 322 -11.18 29.68 -2.82
C LEU A 322 -9.82 30.36 -2.60
N GLY A 323 -9.52 31.42 -3.35
CA GLY A 323 -8.30 32.20 -3.16
C GLY A 323 -8.20 32.83 -1.77
N LYS A 324 -9.33 33.35 -1.25
CA LYS A 324 -9.40 33.89 0.11
C LYS A 324 -9.14 32.80 1.17
N MET A 325 -9.75 31.63 1.03
CA MET A 325 -9.60 30.54 2.01
C MET A 325 -8.19 29.97 2.04
N VAL A 326 -7.47 29.95 0.90
CA VAL A 326 -6.05 29.56 0.87
C VAL A 326 -5.23 30.50 1.75
N LEU A 327 -5.38 31.81 1.58
CA LEU A 327 -4.66 32.82 2.37
C LEU A 327 -5.02 32.76 3.87
N GLU A 328 -6.30 32.57 4.22
CA GLU A 328 -6.71 32.42 5.62
C GLU A 328 -6.19 31.09 6.21
N GLY A 329 -6.22 30.00 5.44
CA GLY A 329 -5.71 28.69 5.89
C GLY A 329 -4.23 28.70 6.24
N GLU A 330 -3.42 29.43 5.48
CA GLU A 330 -1.99 29.62 5.77
C GLU A 330 -1.76 30.26 7.16
N GLN A 331 -2.59 31.23 7.55
CA GLN A 331 -2.51 31.88 8.87
C GLN A 331 -2.83 30.91 10.03
N HIS A 332 -3.51 29.80 9.73
CA HIS A 332 -3.85 28.75 10.68
C HIS A 332 -2.93 27.52 10.58
N ASN A 333 -1.78 27.63 9.89
CA ASN A 333 -0.85 26.52 9.63
C ASN A 333 -1.48 25.34 8.86
N LEU A 334 -2.44 25.61 7.98
CA LEU A 334 -3.04 24.61 7.10
C LEU A 334 -2.41 24.70 5.70
N SER A 335 -2.14 23.55 5.09
CA SER A 335 -1.54 23.51 3.75
C SER A 335 -2.55 23.93 2.67
N GLU A 336 -2.06 24.56 1.61
CA GLU A 336 -2.89 24.94 0.45
C GLU A 336 -3.64 23.73 -0.12
N GLU A 337 -2.97 22.58 -0.28
CA GLU A 337 -3.59 21.36 -0.80
C GLU A 337 -4.78 20.91 0.05
N PHE A 338 -4.64 20.95 1.38
CA PHE A 338 -5.72 20.59 2.30
C PHE A 338 -6.91 21.54 2.15
N ILE A 339 -6.67 22.85 2.17
CA ILE A 339 -7.71 23.88 2.01
C ILE A 339 -8.45 23.72 0.69
N LEU A 340 -7.72 23.49 -0.40
CA LEU A 340 -8.31 23.30 -1.73
C LEU A 340 -9.23 22.08 -1.76
N LYS A 341 -8.83 20.95 -1.18
CA LYS A 341 -9.66 19.73 -1.11
C LYS A 341 -10.89 19.94 -0.23
N LEU A 342 -10.69 20.48 0.97
CA LEU A 342 -11.74 20.71 1.96
C LEU A 342 -12.84 21.63 1.40
N PHE A 343 -12.47 22.81 0.92
CA PHE A 343 -13.47 23.78 0.47
C PHE A 343 -14.16 23.36 -0.84
N LYS A 344 -13.48 22.61 -1.72
CA LYS A 344 -14.14 21.99 -2.88
C LYS A 344 -15.23 21.02 -2.46
N ALA A 345 -14.98 20.16 -1.47
CA ALA A 345 -15.97 19.24 -0.93
C ALA A 345 -17.15 19.99 -0.29
N ILE A 346 -16.87 21.00 0.54
CA ILE A 346 -17.90 21.86 1.16
C ILE A 346 -18.75 22.58 0.09
N HIS A 347 -18.12 23.06 -0.99
CA HIS A 347 -18.84 23.73 -2.07
C HIS A 347 -19.72 22.77 -2.86
N GLN A 348 -19.20 21.57 -3.16
CA GLN A 348 -19.97 20.53 -3.83
C GLN A 348 -21.20 20.14 -3.02
N GLU A 349 -21.09 20.05 -1.69
CA GLU A 349 -22.22 19.77 -0.82
C GLU A 349 -23.29 20.88 -0.89
N SER A 350 -22.87 22.15 -0.89
CA SER A 350 -23.80 23.27 -1.08
C SER A 350 -24.54 23.25 -2.41
N ILE A 351 -23.88 22.77 -3.48
CA ILE A 351 -24.50 22.60 -4.80
C ILE A 351 -25.54 21.48 -4.73
N ASN A 352 -25.26 20.39 -4.02
CA ASN A 352 -26.18 19.26 -3.88
C ASN A 352 -27.49 19.69 -3.19
N HIS A 353 -27.39 20.40 -2.06
CA HIS A 353 -28.55 20.97 -1.35
C HIS A 353 -29.35 21.93 -2.23
N GLN A 354 -28.68 22.87 -2.93
CA GLN A 354 -29.37 23.79 -3.84
C GLN A 354 -30.08 23.05 -4.98
N LYS A 355 -29.44 22.03 -5.59
CA LYS A 355 -30.05 21.24 -6.66
C LYS A 355 -31.31 20.50 -6.20
N GLN A 356 -31.32 19.95 -4.99
CA GLN A 356 -32.53 19.32 -4.43
C GLN A 356 -33.69 20.31 -4.37
N ILE A 357 -33.45 21.53 -3.86
CA ILE A 357 -34.47 22.59 -3.82
C ILE A 357 -34.97 23.00 -5.20
N LEU A 358 -34.06 23.16 -6.17
CA LEU A 358 -34.45 23.55 -7.53
C LEU A 358 -35.28 22.45 -8.22
N ASN A 359 -34.96 21.18 -7.99
CA ASN A 359 -35.61 20.05 -8.66
C ASN A 359 -36.94 19.62 -8.04
N GLY A 360 -37.22 20.05 -6.80
CA GLY A 360 -38.47 19.73 -6.09
C GLY A 360 -38.31 18.54 -5.16
#